data_AF-A0A838ULR1-F1
#
_entry.id   AF-A0A838ULR1-F1
#
_cell.length_a   1.000
_cell.length_b   1.000
_cell.length_c   1.000
_cell.angle_alpha   90.00
_cell.angle_beta   90.00
_cell.angle_gamma   90.00
#
_symmetry.space_group_name_H-M   'P 1'
#
loop_
_entity.id
_entity.type
_entity.pdbx_description
1 polymer ?
#
loop_
_entity_poly.entity_id
_entity_poly.type
_entity_poly.pdbx_seq_one_letter_code
_entity_poly.pdbx_strand_id
1 'polypeptide(L)'
;MPDDLRAALRARQLPDDEVGLRLLLEAHVAGYDLHRLTPAAAKRWKTRYRLMIGAGYYDGASPAEVYARALLAVSPPTAPSD
;
A
#
# COMPACT_ATOMS: atom_id res chain seq x y z
N MET A 1 6.17 3.53 -8.38
CA MET A 1 6.46 2.61 -7.29
C MET A 1 7.94 2.26 -7.31
N PRO A 2 8.65 2.32 -6.17
CA PRO A 2 10.07 1.94 -6.06
C PRO A 2 10.32 0.45 -6.39
N ASP A 3 11.52 0.13 -6.87
CA ASP A 3 11.86 -1.24 -7.32
C ASP A 3 12.01 -2.24 -6.18
N ASP A 4 12.48 -1.79 -5.01
CA ASP A 4 12.50 -2.54 -3.75
C ASP A 4 11.08 -2.95 -3.33
N LEU A 5 10.11 -2.05 -3.48
CA LEU A 5 8.71 -2.34 -3.17
C LEU A 5 8.12 -3.37 -4.16
N ARG A 6 8.42 -3.23 -5.46
CA ARG A 6 8.04 -4.24 -6.48
C ARG A 6 8.68 -5.60 -6.19
N ALA A 7 9.95 -5.62 -5.78
CA ALA A 7 10.63 -6.87 -5.42
C ALA A 7 9.96 -7.56 -4.23
N ALA A 8 9.57 -6.80 -3.19
CA ALA A 8 8.85 -7.32 -2.04
C ALA A 8 7.45 -7.90 -2.41
N LEU A 9 6.72 -7.23 -3.31
CA LEU A 9 5.44 -7.74 -3.82
C LEU A 9 5.64 -9.06 -4.58
N ARG A 10 6.62 -9.11 -5.51
CA ARG A 10 6.92 -10.33 -6.29
C ARG A 10 7.36 -11.49 -5.39
N ALA A 11 8.16 -11.22 -4.37
CA ALA A 11 8.60 -12.25 -3.41
C ALA A 11 7.42 -12.90 -2.66
N ARG A 12 6.31 -12.18 -2.51
CA ARG A 12 5.07 -12.66 -1.89
C ARG A 12 3.98 -13.04 -2.91
N GLN A 13 4.33 -13.08 -4.21
CA GLN A 13 3.40 -13.35 -5.32
C GLN A 13 2.17 -12.43 -5.33
N LEU A 14 2.36 -11.18 -4.90
CA LEU A 14 1.33 -10.16 -4.88
C LEU A 14 1.28 -9.41 -6.21
N PRO A 15 0.10 -8.88 -6.61
CA PRO A 15 -0.01 -8.00 -7.77
C PRO A 15 0.86 -6.74 -7.59
N ASP A 16 1.26 -6.12 -8.70
CA ASP A 16 2.03 -4.86 -8.71
C ASP A 16 1.29 -3.70 -9.41
N ASP A 17 0.08 -3.94 -9.91
CA ASP A 17 -0.81 -2.94 -10.48
C ASP A 17 -1.79 -2.36 -9.43
N GLU A 18 -2.26 -1.14 -9.66
CA GLU A 18 -3.13 -0.43 -8.72
C GLU A 18 -4.43 -1.18 -8.41
N VAL A 19 -5.05 -1.78 -9.44
CA VAL A 19 -6.37 -2.41 -9.30
C VAL A 19 -6.24 -3.71 -8.52
N GLY A 20 -5.28 -4.56 -8.88
CA GLY A 20 -5.00 -5.81 -8.17
C GLY A 20 -4.64 -5.56 -6.71
N LEU A 21 -3.78 -4.57 -6.44
CA LEU A 21 -3.42 -4.18 -5.08
C LEU A 21 -4.63 -3.67 -4.28
N ARG A 22 -5.49 -2.84 -4.87
CA ARG A 22 -6.69 -2.32 -4.20
C ARG A 22 -7.65 -3.46 -3.85
N LEU A 23 -7.98 -4.31 -4.82
CA LEU A 23 -8.91 -5.42 -4.62
C LEU A 23 -8.40 -6.40 -3.56
N LEU A 24 -7.10 -6.70 -3.58
CA LEU A 24 -6.51 -7.57 -2.59
C LEU A 24 -6.55 -6.94 -1.18
N LEU A 25 -6.30 -5.63 -1.08
CA LEU A 25 -6.40 -4.94 0.20
C LEU A 25 -7.83 -4.96 0.74
N GLU A 26 -8.83 -4.66 -0.10
CA GLU A 26 -10.27 -4.68 0.24
C GLU A 26 -10.71 -6.07 0.73
N ALA A 27 -10.08 -7.15 0.27
CA ALA A 27 -10.35 -8.50 0.76
C ALA A 27 -9.77 -8.78 2.16
N HIS A 28 -8.77 -8.02 2.62
CA HIS A 28 -8.07 -8.28 3.89
C HIS A 28 -8.40 -7.30 5.01
N VAL A 29 -8.93 -6.11 4.69
CA VAL A 29 -9.20 -5.06 5.68
C VAL A 29 -10.67 -4.65 5.66
N ALA A 30 -11.22 -4.37 6.84
CA ALA A 30 -12.63 -3.97 6.97
C ALA A 30 -12.94 -2.60 6.32
N GLY A 31 -11.92 -1.74 6.18
CA GLY A 31 -12.05 -0.44 5.55
C GLY A 31 -10.73 0.35 5.57
N TYR A 32 -10.65 1.35 4.69
CA TYR A 32 -9.52 2.28 4.62
C TYR A 32 -9.95 3.64 4.10
N ASP A 33 -9.18 4.68 4.42
CA ASP A 33 -9.32 6.01 3.83
C ASP A 33 -8.09 6.33 2.97
N LEU A 34 -8.30 6.63 1.69
CA LEU A 34 -7.25 7.11 0.80
C LEU A 34 -7.36 8.62 0.62
N HIS A 35 -6.33 9.33 1.04
CA HIS A 35 -6.22 10.78 0.88
C HIS A 35 -5.18 11.14 -0.16
N ARG A 36 -5.58 11.91 -1.17
CA ARG A 36 -4.66 12.70 -1.98
C ARG A 36 -4.33 13.99 -1.23
N LEU A 37 -3.06 14.20 -0.93
CA LEU A 37 -2.61 15.34 -0.14
C LEU A 37 -2.66 16.64 -0.94
N THR A 38 -2.93 17.74 -0.24
CA THR A 38 -2.78 19.09 -0.80
C THR A 38 -1.31 19.38 -1.12
N PRO A 39 -0.99 20.32 -2.03
CA PRO A 39 0.40 20.64 -2.35
C PRO A 39 1.25 21.05 -1.13
N ALA A 40 0.65 21.79 -0.19
CA ALA A 40 1.32 22.19 1.05
C ALA A 40 1.66 20.99 1.95
N ALA A 41 0.70 20.08 2.16
CA ALA A 41 0.92 18.86 2.92
C ALA A 41 1.92 17.93 2.23
N ALA A 42 1.82 17.80 0.90
CA ALA A 42 2.72 16.97 0.12
C ALA A 42 4.18 17.47 0.19
N LYS A 43 4.39 18.78 0.15
CA LYS A 43 5.71 19.40 0.35
C LYS A 43 6.24 19.17 1.76
N ARG A 44 5.38 19.33 2.78
CA ARG A 44 5.76 19.15 4.20
C ARG A 44 6.17 17.71 4.51
N TRP A 45 5.42 16.74 4.01
CA TRP A 45 5.60 15.32 4.34
C TRP A 45 6.34 14.52 3.28
N LYS A 46 6.71 15.15 2.15
CA LYS A 46 7.42 14.52 1.03
C LYS A 46 6.68 13.29 0.47
N THR A 47 5.35 13.32 0.48
CA THR A 47 4.47 12.25 -0.05
C THR A 47 3.27 12.87 -0.77
N ARG A 48 2.59 12.15 -1.67
CA ARG A 48 1.41 12.66 -2.40
C ARG A 48 0.12 12.01 -1.98
N TYR A 49 0.19 10.79 -1.48
CA TYR A 49 -0.94 9.99 -1.05
C TYR A 49 -0.67 9.43 0.34
N ARG A 50 -1.74 9.33 1.12
CA ARG A 50 -1.74 8.70 2.44
C ARG A 50 -2.94 7.77 2.52
N LEU A 51 -2.69 6.52 2.89
CA LEU A 51 -3.71 5.54 3.18
C LEU A 51 -3.80 5.34 4.70
N MET A 52 -5.00 5.34 5.23
CA MET A 52 -5.28 5.04 6.65
C MET A 52 -6.01 3.72 6.76
N ILE A 53 -5.53 2.85 7.65
CA ILE A 53 -6.19 1.58 8.01
C ILE A 53 -6.19 1.49 9.53
N GLY A 54 -7.34 1.70 10.16
CA GLY A 54 -7.42 1.86 11.63
C GLY A 54 -6.50 2.99 12.10
N ALA A 55 -5.53 2.68 12.96
CA ALA A 55 -4.52 3.64 13.44
C ALA A 55 -3.24 3.68 12.59
N GLY A 56 -3.14 2.86 11.55
CA GLY A 56 -1.97 2.77 10.66
C GLY A 56 -2.02 3.80 9.53
N TYR A 57 -0.84 4.31 9.15
CA TYR A 57 -0.66 5.28 8.07
C TYR A 57 0.39 4.79 7.06
N TYR A 58 0.05 4.80 5.77
CA TYR A 58 0.95 4.40 4.69
C TYR A 58 1.04 5.51 3.65
N ASP A 59 2.25 6.05 3.47
CA ASP A 59 2.54 7.17 2.58
C ASP A 59 3.21 6.71 1.28
N GLY A 60 2.89 7.37 0.16
CA GLY A 60 3.45 7.02 -1.15
C GLY A 60 3.24 8.09 -2.22
N ALA A 61 3.97 7.97 -3.32
CA ALA A 61 3.88 8.92 -4.43
C ALA A 61 2.65 8.69 -5.33
N SER A 62 2.06 7.49 -5.29
CA SER A 62 0.87 7.10 -6.06
C SER A 62 -0.06 6.20 -5.23
N PRO A 63 -1.34 6.02 -5.65
CA PRO A 63 -2.26 5.09 -5.00
C PRO A 63 -1.71 3.66 -4.96
N ALA A 64 -1.20 3.14 -6.09
CA ALA A 64 -0.57 1.83 -6.14
C ALA A 64 0.54 1.65 -5.07
N GLU A 65 1.37 2.67 -4.86
CA GLU A 65 2.45 2.58 -3.86
C GLU A 65 1.92 2.49 -2.43
N VAL A 66 0.88 3.27 -2.08
CA VAL A 66 0.30 3.19 -0.74
C VAL A 66 -0.43 1.87 -0.50
N TYR A 67 -1.13 1.33 -1.51
CA TYR A 67 -1.75 0.01 -1.40
C TYR A 67 -0.71 -1.10 -1.23
N ALA A 68 0.38 -1.07 -1.99
CA ALA A 68 1.47 -2.02 -1.86
C ALA A 68 2.12 -1.98 -0.46
N ARG A 69 2.41 -0.78 0.07
CA ARG A 69 2.95 -0.62 1.42
C ARG A 69 2.00 -1.14 2.49
N ALA A 70 0.72 -0.83 2.36
CA ALA A 70 -0.31 -1.29 3.29
C ALA A 70 -0.43 -2.81 3.26
N LEU A 71 -0.56 -3.42 2.08
CA LEU A 71 -0.64 -4.87 1.91
C LEU A 71 0.56 -5.59 2.51
N LEU A 72 1.77 -5.09 2.30
CA LEU A 72 2.97 -5.71 2.87
C LEU A 72 3.02 -5.62 4.41
N ALA A 73 2.31 -4.67 5.02
CA ALA A 73 2.22 -4.51 6.46
C ALA A 73 1.07 -5.29 7.09
N VAL A 74 -0.08 -5.40 6.41
CA VAL A 74 -1.28 -6.07 6.95
C VAL A 74 -1.40 -7.53 6.55
N SER A 75 -0.77 -7.94 5.45
CA SER A 75 -0.76 -9.34 5.01
C SER A 75 0.35 -10.09 5.74
N PRO A 76 0.03 -11.13 6.53
CA PRO A 76 1.07 -11.97 7.15
C PRO A 76 1.93 -12.60 6.04
N PRO A 77 3.22 -12.90 6.31
CA PRO A 77 4.01 -13.66 5.36
C PRO A 77 3.27 -14.97 5.09
N THR A 78 3.01 -15.26 3.81
CA THR A 78 2.54 -16.58 3.38
C THR A 78 3.56 -17.59 3.89
N ALA A 79 3.23 -18.28 4.98
CA ALA A 79 4.00 -19.45 5.41
C ALA A 79 4.03 -20.43 4.23
N PRO A 80 5.15 -21.14 3.99
CA PRO A 80 5.19 -22.14 2.94
C PRO A 80 4.07 -23.15 3.18
N SER A 81 3.21 -23.34 2.18
CA SER A 81 2.28 -24.46 2.17
C SER A 81 3.12 -25.74 2.07
N ASP A 82 3.03 -26.58 3.10
CA ASP A 82 3.42 -28.00 3.07
C ASP A 82 2.24 -28.82 2.51
#